data_AF-A0A3D2ING7-F1
#
_entry.id   AF-A0A3D2ING7-F1
#
_cell.length_a   1.000
_cell.length_b   1.000
_cell.length_c   1.000
_cell.angle_alpha   90.00
_cell.angle_beta   90.00
_cell.angle_gamma   90.00
#
_symmetry.space_group_name_H-M   'P 1'
#
loop_
_entity.id
_entity.type
_entity.pdbx_description
1 polymer ?
#
loop_
_entity_poly.entity_id
_entity_poly.type
_entity_poly.pdbx_seq_one_letter_code
_entity_poly.pdbx_strand_id
1 'polypeptide(L)'
;MKEKTRGPLAHIVKRPEISWKMAAMVRAAAIIIAILICAAVTFFLTGSDPVSVFKTIWEGSFASPRRIWVLLQNISILLIISLAMAPAFRMRFWNIGGEGQVMMGVLATASCMIMLGGKIPNALLILIEIVAA
;
A
#
# COMPACT_ATOMS: atom_id res chain seq x y z
N MET A 1 -13.65 57.47 -22.67
CA MET A 1 -14.31 56.56 -21.71
C MET A 1 -13.58 55.22 -21.78
N LYS A 2 -12.76 54.87 -20.78
CA LYS A 2 -11.90 53.67 -20.82
C LYS A 2 -12.73 52.43 -20.49
N GLU A 3 -12.89 51.54 -21.46
CA GLU A 3 -13.55 50.24 -21.29
C GLU A 3 -12.75 49.37 -20.32
N LYS A 4 -13.39 48.94 -19.22
CA LYS A 4 -12.79 48.11 -18.18
C LYS A 4 -13.04 46.65 -18.55
N THR A 5 -12.14 46.08 -19.35
CA THR A 5 -12.17 44.65 -19.70
C THR A 5 -12.07 43.80 -18.44
N ARG A 6 -13.14 43.04 -18.15
CA ARG A 6 -13.20 42.10 -17.03
C ARG A 6 -12.31 40.90 -17.37
N GLY A 7 -11.23 40.72 -16.62
CA GLY A 7 -10.37 39.53 -16.74
C GLY A 7 -11.14 38.23 -16.42
N PRO A 8 -10.64 37.06 -16.85
CA PRO A 8 -11.29 35.78 -16.62
C PRO A 8 -11.37 35.46 -15.11
N LEU A 9 -12.55 35.04 -14.66
CA LEU A 9 -12.85 34.77 -13.23
C LEU A 9 -12.04 33.61 -12.62
N ALA A 10 -11.48 32.74 -13.46
CA ALA A 10 -10.65 31.62 -13.03
C ALA A 10 -9.37 31.58 -13.86
N HIS A 11 -8.26 31.98 -13.24
CA HIS A 11 -6.93 31.82 -13.80
C HIS A 11 -6.30 30.55 -13.22
N ILE A 12 -6.51 29.41 -13.90
CA ILE A 12 -5.93 28.12 -13.50
C ILE A 12 -4.44 28.13 -13.87
N VAL A 13 -3.60 28.59 -12.94
CA VAL A 13 -2.13 28.45 -13.05
C VAL A 13 -1.74 27.11 -12.44
N LYS A 14 -0.87 26.34 -13.11
CA LYS A 14 -0.12 25.26 -12.44
C LYS A 14 0.65 25.88 -11.27
N ARG A 15 0.24 25.60 -10.04
CA ARG A 15 0.98 26.02 -8.84
C ARG A 15 2.27 25.19 -8.76
N PRO A 16 3.46 25.79 -8.90
CA PRO A 16 4.70 25.03 -9.04
C PRO A 16 5.18 24.43 -7.71
N GLU A 17 4.87 25.09 -6.58
CA GLU A 17 5.40 24.70 -5.27
C GLU A 17 4.28 24.79 -4.22
N ILE A 18 3.86 23.66 -3.66
CA ILE A 18 3.03 23.64 -2.44
C ILE A 18 4.00 23.68 -1.26
N SER A 19 3.87 24.67 -0.36
CA SER A 19 4.67 24.72 0.86
C SER A 19 4.56 23.39 1.61
N TRP A 20 5.69 22.87 2.11
CA TRP A 20 5.74 21.60 2.86
C TRP A 20 4.67 21.50 3.96
N LYS A 21 4.37 22.62 4.64
CA LYS A 21 3.35 22.70 5.68
C LYS A 21 1.95 22.44 5.13
N MET A 22 1.64 23.04 3.98
CA MET A 22 0.38 22.85 3.27
C MET A 22 0.27 21.41 2.74
N ALA A 23 1.35 20.86 2.19
CA ALA A 23 1.37 19.46 1.74
C ALA A 23 1.17 18.46 2.90
N ALA A 24 1.82 18.70 4.04
CA ALA A 24 1.63 17.90 5.25
C ALA A 24 0.19 18.00 5.78
N MET A 25 -0.38 19.21 5.81
CA MET A 25 -1.77 19.44 6.24
C MET A 25 -2.77 18.71 5.32
N VAL A 26 -2.59 18.80 4.01
CA VAL A 26 -3.45 18.08 3.05
C VAL A 26 -3.38 16.57 3.25
N ARG A 27 -2.18 16.01 3.45
CA ARG A 27 -2.02 14.58 3.74
C ARG A 27 -2.67 14.17 5.06
N ALA A 28 -2.49 14.96 6.12
CA ALA A 28 -3.12 14.70 7.41
C ALA A 28 -4.65 14.75 7.32
N ALA A 29 -5.20 15.76 6.65
CA ALA A 29 -6.63 15.88 6.42
C ALA A 29 -7.18 14.69 5.62
N ALA A 30 -6.48 14.27 4.56
CA ALA A 30 -6.87 13.11 3.77
C ALA A 30 -6.91 11.82 4.60
N ILE A 31 -5.92 11.60 5.47
CA ILE A 31 -5.88 10.45 6.38
C ILE A 31 -7.07 10.47 7.33
N ILE A 32 -7.36 11.61 7.97
CA ILE A 32 -8.48 11.75 8.91
C ILE A 32 -9.80 11.48 8.19
N ILE A 33 -10.01 12.08 7.02
CA ILE A 33 -11.23 11.88 6.23
C ILE A 33 -11.38 10.40 5.84
N ALA A 34 -10.30 9.75 5.40
CA ALA A 34 -10.32 8.33 5.07
C ALA A 34 -10.72 7.46 6.27
N ILE A 35 -10.16 7.72 7.45
CA ILE A 35 -10.51 7.00 8.68
C ILE A 35 -11.99 7.18 9.02
N LEU A 36 -12.50 8.42 8.95
CA LEU A 36 -13.92 8.71 9.23
C LEU A 36 -14.86 8.02 8.25
N ILE A 37 -14.52 8.02 6.96
CA ILE A 37 -15.31 7.32 5.93
C ILE A 37 -15.28 5.81 6.19
N CYS A 38 -14.10 5.22 6.43
CA CYS A 38 -13.99 3.80 6.74
C CYS A 38 -14.76 3.42 8.01
N ALA A 39 -14.72 4.26 9.04
CA ALA A 39 -15.49 4.08 10.27
C ALA A 39 -16.99 4.07 9.99
N ALA A 40 -17.48 5.06 9.23
CA ALA A 40 -18.88 5.16 8.86
C ALA A 40 -19.34 3.96 8.04
N VAL A 41 -18.59 3.60 6.99
CA VAL A 41 -18.89 2.45 6.13
C VAL A 41 -18.94 1.15 6.94
N THR A 42 -17.97 0.93 7.82
CA THR A 42 -17.92 -0.25 8.69
C THR A 42 -19.12 -0.32 9.62
N PHE A 43 -19.50 0.81 10.23
CA PHE A 43 -20.67 0.90 11.07
C PHE A 43 -21.96 0.61 10.31
N PHE A 44 -22.15 1.21 9.13
CA PHE A 44 -23.35 1.02 8.32
C PHE A 44 -23.50 -0.40 7.74
N LEU A 45 -22.39 -1.05 7.39
CA LEU A 45 -22.42 -2.40 6.80
C LEU A 45 -22.47 -3.51 7.85
N THR A 46 -21.69 -3.38 8.92
CA THR A 46 -21.48 -4.47 9.89
C THR A 46 -22.31 -4.27 11.16
N GLY A 47 -22.82 -3.05 11.41
CA GLY A 47 -23.52 -2.69 12.65
C GLY A 47 -22.64 -2.73 13.91
N SER A 48 -21.35 -3.02 13.74
CA SER A 48 -20.36 -3.09 14.82
C SER A 48 -19.82 -1.71 15.12
N ASP A 49 -19.52 -1.45 16.39
CA ASP A 49 -18.91 -0.20 16.81
C ASP A 49 -17.54 -0.01 16.10
N PRO A 50 -17.34 1.06 15.32
CA PRO A 50 -16.13 1.22 14.53
C PRO A 50 -14.88 1.37 15.40
N VAL A 51 -15.00 1.92 16.61
CA VAL A 51 -13.87 2.02 17.56
C VAL A 51 -13.40 0.63 17.96
N SER A 52 -14.33 -0.30 18.23
CA SER A 52 -14.00 -1.70 18.51
C SER A 52 -13.26 -2.38 17.35
N VAL A 53 -13.67 -2.13 16.11
CA VAL A 53 -13.00 -2.69 14.92
C VAL A 53 -11.58 -2.15 14.79
N PHE A 54 -11.37 -0.84 14.94
CA PHE A 54 -10.02 -0.27 14.92
C PHE A 54 -9.17 -0.79 16.08
N LYS A 55 -9.75 -1.00 17.26
CA LYS A 55 -9.07 -1.63 18.39
C LYS A 55 -8.63 -3.06 18.06
N THR A 56 -9.49 -3.86 17.44
CA THR A 56 -9.14 -5.21 16.98
C THR A 56 -8.04 -5.20 15.93
N ILE A 57 -8.01 -4.24 15.00
CA ILE A 57 -6.91 -4.09 14.02
C ILE A 57 -5.60 -3.75 14.74
N TRP A 58 -5.66 -2.84 15.72
CA TRP A 58 -4.51 -2.44 16.51
C TRP A 58 -3.93 -3.60 17.32
N GLU A 59 -4.77 -4.30 18.08
CA GLU A 59 -4.38 -5.51 18.82
C GLU A 59 -3.95 -6.63 17.86
N GLY A 60 -4.60 -6.75 16.71
CA GLY A 60 -4.24 -7.66 15.63
C GLY A 60 -2.79 -7.48 15.17
N SER A 61 -2.33 -6.23 15.11
CA SER A 61 -1.01 -5.87 14.57
C SER A 61 0.08 -5.79 15.65
N PHE A 62 -0.25 -5.33 16.85
CA PHE A 62 0.72 -5.01 17.90
C PHE A 62 0.62 -5.87 19.18
N ALA A 63 -0.33 -6.81 19.29
CA ALA A 63 -0.52 -7.55 20.55
C ALA A 63 0.63 -8.51 20.93
N SER A 64 1.53 -8.87 20.00
CA SER A 64 2.65 -9.75 20.35
C SER A 64 3.93 -9.44 19.56
N PRO A 65 5.11 -9.76 20.11
CA PRO A 65 6.38 -9.61 19.38
C PRO A 65 6.37 -10.36 18.04
N ARG A 66 5.70 -11.52 17.97
CA ARG A 66 5.54 -12.27 16.73
C ARG A 66 4.71 -11.52 15.70
N ARG A 67 3.61 -10.91 16.09
CA ARG A 67 2.74 -10.11 15.19
C ARG A 67 3.47 -8.87 14.67
N ILE A 68 4.22 -8.20 15.54
CA ILE A 68 5.06 -7.06 15.15
C ILE A 68 6.13 -7.51 14.15
N TRP A 69 6.76 -8.67 14.36
CA TRP A 69 7.76 -9.19 13.41
C TRP A 69 7.14 -9.47 12.03
N VAL A 70 5.96 -10.09 11.99
CA VAL A 70 5.22 -10.33 10.74
C VAL A 70 4.81 -9.01 10.08
N LEU A 71 4.36 -8.02 10.85
CA LEU A 71 4.03 -6.68 10.36
C LEU A 71 5.25 -6.03 9.68
N LEU A 72 6.41 -6.03 10.34
CA LEU A 72 7.65 -5.47 9.81
C LEU A 72 8.14 -6.22 8.57
N GLN A 73 8.01 -7.54 8.55
CA GLN A 73 8.31 -8.36 7.37
C GLN A 73 7.43 -7.95 6.18
N ASN A 74 6.12 -7.85 6.38
CA ASN A 74 5.18 -7.47 5.33
C ASN A 74 5.44 -6.05 4.81
N ILE A 75 5.71 -5.10 5.71
CA ILE A 75 6.10 -3.73 5.33
C ILE A 75 7.36 -3.75 4.48
N SER A 76 8.38 -4.51 4.88
CA SER A 76 9.65 -4.61 4.14
C SER A 76 9.44 -5.14 2.72
N ILE A 77 8.63 -6.20 2.58
CA ILE A 77 8.29 -6.78 1.27
C ILE A 77 7.55 -5.74 0.40
N LEU A 78 6.54 -5.08 0.93
CA LEU A 78 5.77 -4.06 0.21
C LEU A 78 6.62 -2.87 -0.22
N LEU A 79 7.59 -2.46 0.60
CA LEU A 79 8.54 -1.39 0.25
C LEU A 79 9.46 -1.81 -0.91
N ILE A 80 9.97 -3.05 -0.90
CA ILE A 80 10.80 -3.58 -1.99
C ILE A 80 10.00 -3.64 -3.30
N ILE A 81 8.76 -4.13 -3.25
CA ILE A 81 7.87 -4.15 -4.43
C ILE A 81 7.61 -2.74 -4.93
N SER A 82 7.31 -1.80 -4.02
CA SER A 82 7.08 -0.39 -4.38
C SER A 82 8.31 0.23 -5.06
N LEU A 83 9.52 -0.10 -4.58
CA LEU A 83 10.77 0.35 -5.18
C LEU A 83 10.96 -0.26 -6.57
N ALA A 84 10.69 -1.56 -6.75
CA ALA A 84 10.76 -2.24 -8.05
C ALA A 84 9.75 -1.68 -9.06
N MET A 85 8.59 -1.20 -8.60
CA MET A 85 7.57 -0.59 -9.46
C MET A 85 7.82 0.89 -9.79
N ALA A 86 8.67 1.59 -9.03
CA ALA A 86 8.93 3.02 -9.22
C ALA A 86 9.37 3.40 -10.66
N PRO A 87 10.23 2.62 -11.36
CA PRO A 87 10.57 2.89 -12.76
C PRO A 87 9.37 2.80 -13.70
N ALA A 88 8.47 1.82 -13.51
CA ALA A 88 7.27 1.65 -14.34
C ALA A 88 6.32 2.84 -14.22
N PHE A 89 6.10 3.32 -12.99
CA PHE A 89 5.30 4.53 -12.76
C PHE A 89 5.93 5.79 -13.37
N ARG A 90 7.26 5.88 -13.39
CA ARG A 90 7.96 7.00 -14.04
C ARG A 90 7.74 7.03 -15.55
N MET A 91 7.59 5.86 -16.17
CA MET A 91 7.24 5.71 -17.59
C MET A 91 5.74 5.89 -17.87
N ARG A 92 4.93 6.21 -16.83
CA ARG A 92 3.46 6.24 -16.88
C ARG A 92 2.83 4.91 -17.30
N PHE A 93 3.57 3.82 -17.15
CA PHE A 93 3.06 2.47 -17.34
C PHE A 93 2.38 2.04 -16.04
N TRP A 94 1.05 1.92 -16.10
CA TRP A 94 0.26 1.44 -14.98
C TRP A 94 0.18 -0.09 -15.05
N ASN A 95 0.85 -0.76 -14.11
CA ASN A 95 0.79 -2.22 -13.98
C ASN A 95 -0.40 -2.61 -13.07
N ILE A 96 -1.42 -3.27 -13.63
CA ILE A 96 -2.62 -3.76 -12.89
C ILE A 96 -2.36 -5.17 -12.30
N GLY A 97 -1.32 -5.88 -12.74
CA GLY A 97 -1.05 -7.27 -12.39
C GLY A 97 0.03 -7.50 -11.34
N GLY A 98 0.64 -6.45 -10.76
CA GLY A 98 1.75 -6.58 -9.82
C GLY A 98 1.41 -7.41 -8.58
N GLU A 99 0.21 -7.23 -8.02
CA GLU A 99 -0.28 -8.03 -6.89
C GLU A 99 -0.38 -9.52 -7.25
N GLY A 100 -0.89 -9.82 -8.44
CA GLY A 100 -0.96 -11.18 -8.97
C GLY A 100 0.41 -11.81 -9.18
N GLN A 101 1.40 -11.04 -9.66
CA GLN A 101 2.77 -11.52 -9.81
C GLN A 101 3.39 -11.91 -8.47
N VAL A 102 3.20 -11.07 -7.44
CA VAL A 102 3.68 -11.35 -6.08
C VAL A 102 2.98 -12.59 -5.51
N MET A 103 1.65 -12.71 -5.66
CA MET A 103 0.90 -13.88 -5.21
C MET A 103 1.34 -15.16 -5.93
N MET A 104 1.56 -15.11 -7.24
CA MET A 104 2.01 -16.27 -8.02
C MET A 104 3.43 -16.70 -7.62
N GLY A 105 4.35 -15.76 -7.37
CA GLY A 105 5.70 -16.08 -6.90
C GLY A 105 5.70 -16.71 -5.50
N VAL A 106 4.86 -16.20 -4.58
CA VAL A 106 4.66 -16.81 -3.25
C VAL A 106 4.07 -18.22 -3.38
N LEU A 107 3.06 -18.41 -4.24
CA LEU A 107 2.46 -19.71 -4.49
C LEU A 107 3.46 -20.71 -5.06
N ALA A 108 4.28 -20.30 -6.03
CA ALA A 108 5.32 -21.13 -6.63
C ALA A 108 6.37 -21.54 -5.58
N THR A 109 6.88 -20.57 -4.81
CA THR A 109 7.83 -20.81 -3.71
C THR A 109 7.27 -21.77 -2.67
N ALA A 110 6.05 -21.53 -2.19
CA ALA A 110 5.40 -22.38 -1.19
C ALA A 110 5.14 -23.80 -1.73
N SER A 111 4.77 -23.94 -2.99
CA SER A 111 4.58 -25.24 -3.64
C SER A 111 5.89 -26.01 -3.72
N CYS A 112 6.99 -25.36 -4.13
CA CYS A 112 8.32 -25.96 -4.13
C CYS A 112 8.74 -26.42 -2.72
N MET A 113 8.57 -25.56 -1.71
CA MET A 113 8.90 -25.87 -0.32
C MET A 113 8.13 -27.12 0.19
N ILE A 114 6.84 -27.21 -0.10
CA ILE A 114 5.99 -28.32 0.36
C ILE A 114 6.28 -29.62 -0.42
N MET A 115 6.47 -29.55 -1.73
CA MET A 115 6.61 -30.74 -2.57
C MET A 115 8.03 -31.33 -2.59
N LEU A 116 9.05 -30.47 -2.46
CA LEU A 116 10.47 -30.82 -2.52
C LEU A 116 11.14 -30.79 -1.14
N GLY A 117 10.47 -30.24 -0.12
CA GLY A 117 10.95 -30.21 1.26
C GLY A 117 11.36 -31.60 1.75
N GLY A 118 12.59 -31.71 2.24
CA GLY A 118 13.16 -32.98 2.75
C GLY A 118 13.58 -33.99 1.69
N LYS A 119 13.31 -33.75 0.39
CA LYS A 119 13.74 -34.63 -0.70
C LYS A 119 15.07 -34.21 -1.33
N ILE A 120 15.41 -32.94 -1.23
CA ILE A 120 16.64 -32.36 -1.77
C ILE A 120 17.37 -31.54 -0.71
N PRO A 121 18.69 -31.32 -0.86
CA PRO A 121 19.45 -30.45 0.03
C PRO A 121 18.86 -29.04 0.10
N ASN A 122 18.80 -28.45 1.30
CA ASN A 122 18.17 -27.14 1.53
C ASN A 122 18.75 -26.01 0.66
N ALA A 123 20.06 -26.04 0.37
CA ALA A 123 20.69 -25.04 -0.49
C ALA A 123 20.17 -25.10 -1.93
N LEU A 124 19.94 -26.31 -2.46
CA LEU A 124 19.38 -26.50 -3.80
C LEU A 124 17.89 -26.13 -3.84
N LEU A 125 17.16 -26.43 -2.76
CA LEU A 125 15.75 -26.03 -2.62
C LEU A 125 15.58 -24.51 -2.71
N ILE A 126 16.39 -23.75 -1.98
CA ILE A 126 16.35 -22.28 -2.02
C ILE A 126 16.64 -21.73 -3.43
N LEU A 127 17.59 -22.33 -4.15
CA LEU A 127 17.88 -21.92 -5.54
C LEU A 127 16.70 -22.19 -6.47
N ILE A 128 16.05 -23.35 -6.33
CA ILE A 128 14.86 -23.69 -7.12
C ILE A 128 13.71 -22.73 -6.81
N GLU A 129 13.50 -22.40 -5.54
CA GLU A 129 12.48 -21.44 -5.10
C GLU A 129 12.71 -20.05 -5.71
N ILE A 130 13.96 -19.55 -5.71
CA ILE A 130 14.31 -18.25 -6.32
C ILE A 130 14.04 -18.23 -7.82
N VAL A 131 14.27 -19.35 -8.52
CA VAL A 131 14.03 -19.46 -9.96
C VAL A 131 12.55 -19.62 -10.28
N ALA A 132 11.78 -20.23 -9.40
CA ALA A 132 10.35 -20.47 -9.57
C ALA A 132 9.49 -19.23 -9.27
N ALA A 133 9.97 -18.32 -8.42
CA ALA A 133 9.29 -17.09 -8.00
C ALA A 133 9.42 -15.95 -9.02
#